data_AF-A0A8J8FLS5-F1
#
_entry.id   AF-A0A8J8FLS5-F1
#
_cell.length_a   1.000
_cell.length_b   1.000
_cell.length_c   1.000
_cell.angle_alpha   90.00
_cell.angle_beta   90.00
_cell.angle_gamma   90.00
#
_symmetry.space_group_name_H-M   'P 1'
#
loop_
_entity.id
_entity.type
_entity.pdbx_description
1 polymer ?
#
loop_
_entity_poly.entity_id
_entity_poly.type
_entity_poly.pdbx_seq_one_letter_code
_entity_poly.pdbx_strand_id
1 'polypeptide(L)'
;MSGRIDFTMGINTQGAVPKRDSDKGLRIYILGDFSGRSHDSWEQRKIRGIDIDNFDRVMTQIMPTLEIDSGLTLQFEALEDFHPDAWLEKVQIVADLQKLKRELSNPNTAAQAAAKILASYKGETKGDTPVQLNKATENQEDMLQRLLGKKSEKISDRPDSVDQFINQIISPYVKKDADPQYQVLIEVIDLTISKYLRTLLHRPDFQNLEALWRSTEALVNEELGDDQSFFLVDISQVELMLELKKESSAFEQKLLHHAQSGEGEQDILLIGDYCFSDSEIDRDLLVFCSKLAKACDGFFLGGANKSLIKNYISAESENVQDWSQYLNDICADRIMLSYPRYLLRLPYGNKRDPIEAFEFDECSVIPLSEELLWGNPAFVCARVLIRTSQGQKTEEHFYFNDIPAFSIDQDGEQVLQPGTETLLNETQANALLSKGIMPLIGFRLRQGIRLITISTLSEQSQLLGK
;
A
#
# COMPACT_ATOMS: atom_id res chain seq x y z
N MET A 1 20.64 13.08 30.97
CA MET A 1 21.16 11.69 30.94
C MET A 1 20.28 10.91 29.98
N SER A 2 20.75 10.72 28.74
CA SER A 2 20.03 10.00 27.70
C SER A 2 20.20 8.50 27.96
N GLY A 3 19.10 7.83 28.33
CA GLY A 3 19.09 6.39 28.58
C GLY A 3 19.36 5.65 27.28
N ARG A 4 20.57 5.10 27.13
CA ARG A 4 20.84 4.01 26.21
C ARG A 4 19.94 2.84 26.60
N ILE A 5 18.88 2.61 25.83
CA ILE A 5 18.13 1.36 25.88
C ILE A 5 18.71 0.49 24.76
N ASP A 6 19.72 -0.30 25.11
CA ASP A 6 20.15 -1.43 24.28
C ASP A 6 19.06 -2.51 24.40
N PHE A 7 18.29 -2.72 23.33
CA PHE A 7 17.24 -3.74 23.28
C PHE A 7 17.85 -5.15 23.13
N THR A 8 18.34 -5.73 24.22
CA THR A 8 18.56 -7.19 24.30
C THR A 8 17.27 -7.85 24.80
N MET A 9 16.30 -8.06 23.90
CA MET A 9 15.08 -8.82 24.23
C MET A 9 15.43 -10.30 24.41
N GLY A 10 15.19 -10.84 25.61
CA GLY A 10 15.20 -12.28 25.84
C GLY A 10 13.84 -12.87 25.47
N ILE A 11 13.77 -13.66 24.40
CA ILE A 11 12.52 -14.30 23.97
C ILE A 11 12.49 -15.71 24.54
N ASN A 12 11.47 -16.04 25.34
CA ASN A 12 11.15 -17.44 25.65
C ASN A 12 10.01 -17.86 24.71
N THR A 13 10.36 -18.24 23.49
CA THR A 13 9.42 -18.81 22.53
C THR A 13 9.00 -20.21 23.00
N GLN A 14 8.05 -20.28 23.93
CA GLN A 14 7.22 -21.47 24.14
C GLN A 14 5.93 -21.43 23.29
N GLY A 15 5.88 -20.54 22.29
CA GLY A 15 4.92 -20.65 21.19
C GLY A 15 5.35 -21.79 20.28
N ALA A 16 4.76 -22.96 20.46
CA ALA A 16 4.99 -24.09 19.59
C ALA A 16 4.43 -23.75 18.22
N VAL A 17 5.28 -23.34 17.27
CA VAL A 17 4.97 -23.53 15.85
C VAL A 17 4.52 -25.00 15.74
N PRO A 18 3.32 -25.30 15.20
CA PRO A 18 2.88 -26.68 15.06
C PRO A 18 4.01 -27.46 14.41
N LYS A 19 4.38 -28.61 14.98
CA LYS A 19 5.50 -29.44 14.54
C LYS A 19 5.34 -29.70 13.04
N ARG A 20 5.99 -28.87 12.22
CA ARG A 20 6.18 -29.12 10.80
C ARG A 20 7.19 -30.24 10.68
N ASP A 21 6.97 -31.12 9.73
CA ASP A 21 7.97 -32.11 9.38
C ASP A 21 9.11 -31.33 8.70
N SER A 22 10.20 -31.08 9.44
CA SER A 22 11.25 -30.12 9.07
C SER A 22 12.03 -30.48 7.80
N ASP A 23 11.65 -31.56 7.11
CA ASP A 23 12.21 -32.01 5.84
C ASP A 23 11.31 -31.63 4.64
N LYS A 24 10.10 -31.11 4.86
CA LYS A 24 9.14 -30.77 3.80
C LYS A 24 9.22 -29.29 3.44
N GLY A 25 9.40 -29.00 2.15
CA GLY A 25 9.28 -27.65 1.61
C GLY A 25 7.85 -27.09 1.73
N LEU A 26 7.70 -25.80 1.48
CA LEU A 26 6.44 -25.06 1.52
C LEU A 26 5.86 -24.92 0.11
N ARG A 27 4.55 -25.14 0.01
CA ARG A 27 3.74 -24.75 -1.13
C ARG A 27 2.98 -23.49 -0.79
N ILE A 28 3.47 -22.36 -1.30
CA ILE A 28 3.03 -21.01 -0.94
C ILE A 28 2.11 -20.46 -2.01
N TYR A 29 0.87 -20.16 -1.65
CA TYR A 29 -0.10 -19.47 -2.50
C TYR A 29 -0.21 -18.02 -2.06
N ILE A 30 0.06 -17.09 -2.98
CA ILE A 30 0.02 -15.65 -2.74
C ILE A 30 -1.28 -15.13 -3.37
N LEU A 31 -2.21 -14.70 -2.53
CA LEU A 31 -3.53 -14.19 -2.90
C LEU A 31 -3.49 -12.66 -2.86
N GLY A 32 -3.86 -12.00 -3.96
CA GLY A 32 -3.87 -10.55 -4.07
C GLY A 32 -4.40 -10.10 -5.43
N ASP A 33 -4.60 -8.79 -5.59
CA ASP A 33 -5.05 -8.18 -6.86
C ASP A 33 -3.84 -7.93 -7.78
N PHE A 34 -3.32 -9.00 -8.37
CA PHE A 34 -2.10 -8.94 -9.19
C PHE A 34 -2.33 -8.28 -10.55
N SER A 35 -3.55 -8.33 -11.08
CA SER A 35 -3.88 -7.70 -12.35
C SER A 35 -4.21 -6.21 -12.22
N GLY A 36 -4.65 -5.73 -11.05
CA GLY A 36 -5.15 -4.37 -10.88
C GLY A 36 -6.43 -4.08 -11.68
N ARG A 37 -7.05 -5.12 -12.27
CA ARG A 37 -8.21 -4.99 -13.17
C ARG A 37 -9.49 -5.44 -12.47
N SER A 38 -10.48 -4.56 -12.43
CA SER A 38 -11.81 -4.87 -11.90
C SER A 38 -12.78 -5.54 -12.90
N HIS A 39 -12.40 -5.66 -14.19
CA HIS A 39 -13.36 -5.98 -15.27
C HIS A 39 -13.40 -7.45 -15.67
N ASP A 40 -12.26 -8.16 -15.65
CA ASP A 40 -12.22 -9.59 -15.96
C ASP A 40 -12.60 -10.39 -14.72
N SER A 41 -13.46 -11.39 -14.84
CA SER A 41 -13.87 -12.18 -13.67
C SER A 41 -12.73 -13.09 -13.18
N TRP A 42 -12.53 -13.15 -11.86
CA TRP A 42 -11.44 -13.92 -11.24
C TRP A 42 -11.51 -15.42 -11.64
N GLU A 43 -12.70 -15.95 -11.94
CA GLU A 43 -12.93 -17.33 -12.31
C GLU A 43 -12.05 -17.78 -13.50
N GLN A 44 -11.81 -16.88 -14.46
CA GLN A 44 -11.04 -17.14 -15.67
C GLN A 44 -9.52 -17.06 -15.47
N ARG A 45 -9.07 -16.40 -14.40
CA ARG A 45 -7.65 -16.14 -14.11
C ARG A 45 -6.96 -17.41 -13.63
N LYS A 46 -5.83 -17.80 -14.21
CA LYS A 46 -5.14 -19.05 -13.84
C LYS A 46 -4.33 -18.86 -12.55
N ILE A 47 -4.22 -19.92 -11.74
CA ILE A 47 -3.17 -20.01 -10.72
C ILE A 47 -1.85 -20.21 -11.46
N ARG A 48 -0.83 -19.40 -11.15
CA ARG A 48 0.43 -19.38 -11.90
C ARG A 48 1.59 -19.67 -10.96
N GLY A 49 2.41 -20.67 -11.29
CA GLY A 49 3.69 -20.85 -10.62
C GLY A 49 4.61 -19.66 -10.90
N ILE A 50 5.33 -19.21 -9.88
CA ILE A 50 6.29 -18.09 -9.98
C ILE A 50 7.58 -18.44 -9.25
N ASP A 51 8.70 -18.00 -9.79
CA ASP A 51 10.05 -18.10 -9.21
C ASP A 51 10.91 -16.93 -9.71
N ILE A 52 12.17 -16.86 -9.28
CA ILE A 52 13.12 -15.82 -9.69
C ILE A 52 13.39 -15.83 -11.20
N ASP A 53 13.39 -17.00 -11.84
CA ASP A 53 13.75 -17.16 -13.26
C ASP A 53 12.61 -16.77 -14.20
N ASN A 54 11.36 -16.82 -13.73
CA ASN A 54 10.19 -16.60 -14.55
C ASN A 54 9.35 -15.39 -14.14
N PHE A 55 9.79 -14.62 -13.16
CA PHE A 55 9.05 -13.49 -12.56
C PHE A 55 8.48 -12.52 -13.62
N ASP A 56 9.33 -11.91 -14.43
CA ASP A 56 8.93 -10.96 -15.48
C ASP A 56 8.00 -11.59 -16.52
N ARG A 57 8.25 -12.86 -16.87
CA ARG A 57 7.39 -13.60 -17.79
C ARG A 57 5.98 -13.78 -17.21
N VAL A 58 5.86 -14.08 -15.91
CA VAL A 58 4.57 -14.21 -15.22
C VAL A 58 3.87 -12.86 -15.15
N MET A 59 4.60 -11.80 -14.81
CA MET A 59 4.07 -10.43 -14.76
C MET A 59 3.55 -9.99 -16.13
N THR A 60 4.32 -10.17 -17.20
CA THR A 60 3.90 -9.94 -18.59
C THR A 60 2.64 -10.73 -18.98
N GLN A 61 2.49 -11.97 -18.50
CA GLN A 61 1.29 -12.79 -18.77
C GLN A 61 0.04 -12.34 -18.02
N ILE A 62 0.20 -11.80 -16.81
CA ILE A 62 -0.89 -11.19 -16.05
C ILE A 62 -1.25 -9.82 -16.66
N MET A 63 -0.23 -9.10 -17.15
CA MET A 63 -0.32 -7.74 -17.67
C MET A 63 -1.05 -6.82 -16.68
N PRO A 64 -0.50 -6.62 -15.46
CA PRO A 64 -1.05 -5.66 -14.50
C PRO A 64 -1.39 -4.34 -15.17
N THR A 65 -2.57 -3.80 -14.93
CA THR A 65 -3.07 -2.61 -15.61
C THR A 65 -3.83 -1.70 -14.66
N LEU A 66 -3.51 -0.41 -14.67
CA LEU A 66 -4.22 0.61 -13.92
C LEU A 66 -4.77 1.69 -14.85
N GLU A 67 -6.03 2.05 -14.65
CA GLU A 67 -6.63 3.22 -15.32
C GLU A 67 -6.29 4.48 -14.52
N ILE A 68 -5.46 5.35 -15.09
CA ILE A 68 -4.95 6.52 -14.39
C ILE A 68 -5.82 7.76 -14.63
N ASP A 69 -6.36 7.91 -15.84
CA ASP A 69 -7.27 8.98 -16.22
C ASP A 69 -8.21 8.46 -17.31
N SER A 70 -9.25 9.23 -17.67
CA SER A 70 -10.25 8.88 -18.68
C SER A 70 -9.59 8.47 -20.01
N GLY A 71 -9.43 7.17 -20.22
CA GLY A 71 -8.80 6.60 -21.42
C GLY A 71 -7.28 6.45 -21.38
N LEU A 72 -6.61 6.74 -20.25
CA LEU A 72 -5.18 6.48 -20.05
C LEU A 72 -4.99 5.29 -19.11
N THR A 73 -4.33 4.25 -19.61
CA THR A 73 -3.97 3.05 -18.83
C THR A 73 -2.46 2.90 -18.75
N LEU A 74 -1.96 2.54 -17.57
CA LEU A 74 -0.60 2.08 -17.37
C LEU A 74 -0.61 0.56 -17.34
N GLN A 75 0.32 -0.04 -18.08
CA GLN A 75 0.56 -1.48 -18.08
C GLN A 75 1.98 -1.72 -17.58
N PHE A 76 2.12 -2.77 -16.76
CA PHE A 76 3.39 -3.12 -16.13
C PHE A 76 3.78 -4.52 -16.59
N GLU A 77 4.87 -4.65 -17.32
CA GLU A 77 5.40 -5.92 -17.82
C GLU A 77 6.53 -6.45 -16.91
N ALA A 78 7.22 -5.53 -16.22
CA ALA A 78 8.25 -5.80 -15.23
C ALA A 78 8.13 -4.86 -14.01
N LEU A 79 8.88 -5.13 -12.94
CA LEU A 79 8.83 -4.32 -11.72
C LEU A 79 9.36 -2.89 -11.90
N GLU A 80 10.30 -2.71 -12.83
CA GLU A 80 10.86 -1.42 -13.19
C GLU A 80 9.80 -0.49 -13.82
N ASP A 81 8.71 -1.03 -14.36
CA ASP A 81 7.64 -0.23 -14.95
C ASP A 81 6.85 0.57 -13.90
N PHE A 82 6.96 0.25 -12.61
CA PHE A 82 6.43 1.10 -11.54
C PHE A 82 7.23 2.40 -11.36
N HIS A 83 8.47 2.46 -11.88
CA HIS A 83 9.28 3.66 -11.84
C HIS A 83 8.66 4.77 -12.72
N PRO A 84 8.59 6.04 -12.25
CA PRO A 84 8.01 7.14 -13.02
C PRO A 84 8.56 7.28 -14.44
N ASP A 85 9.87 7.13 -14.60
CA ASP A 85 10.53 7.30 -15.91
C ASP A 85 10.03 6.30 -16.97
N ALA A 86 9.46 5.15 -16.58
CA ALA A 86 8.93 4.15 -17.51
C ALA A 86 7.65 4.60 -18.24
N TRP A 87 6.94 5.59 -17.70
CA TRP A 87 5.63 6.00 -18.21
C TRP A 87 5.40 7.51 -18.27
N LEU A 88 6.24 8.35 -17.65
CA LEU A 88 6.08 9.81 -17.67
C LEU A 88 5.93 10.39 -19.09
N GLU A 89 6.70 9.91 -20.06
CA GLU A 89 6.59 10.37 -21.47
C GLU A 89 5.30 9.90 -22.17
N LYS A 90 4.69 8.81 -21.69
CA LYS A 90 3.43 8.26 -22.24
C LYS A 90 2.22 9.06 -21.77
N VAL A 91 2.35 9.80 -20.67
CA VAL A 91 1.27 10.65 -20.14
C VAL A 91 1.25 11.97 -20.92
N GLN A 92 0.25 12.13 -21.79
CA GLN A 92 0.15 13.26 -22.73
C GLN A 92 0.25 14.63 -22.02
N ILE A 93 -0.44 14.81 -20.89
CA ILE A 93 -0.37 16.07 -20.13
C ILE A 93 1.05 16.38 -19.64
N VAL A 94 1.79 15.37 -19.19
CA VAL A 94 3.20 15.53 -18.76
C VAL A 94 4.09 15.84 -19.95
N ALA A 95 3.94 15.10 -21.05
CA ALA A 95 4.72 15.31 -22.27
C ALA A 95 4.52 16.73 -22.85
N ASP A 96 3.29 17.23 -22.84
CA ASP A 96 2.96 18.59 -23.29
C ASP A 96 3.56 19.66 -22.39
N LEU A 97 3.49 19.48 -21.06
CA LEU A 97 4.10 20.38 -20.09
C LEU A 97 5.65 20.39 -20.21
N GLN A 98 6.28 19.23 -20.36
CA GLN A 98 7.73 19.12 -20.60
C GLN A 98 8.14 19.77 -21.93
N LYS A 99 7.33 19.64 -22.98
CA LYS A 99 7.54 20.36 -24.24
C LYS A 99 7.44 21.87 -24.05
N LEU A 100 6.43 22.36 -23.34
CA LEU A 100 6.29 23.78 -23.01
C LEU A 100 7.48 24.30 -22.20
N LYS A 101 7.98 23.54 -21.22
CA LYS A 101 9.19 23.86 -20.46
C LYS A 101 10.41 24.02 -21.37
N ARG A 102 10.62 23.10 -22.32
CA ARG A 102 11.70 23.18 -23.31
C ARG A 102 11.57 24.41 -24.22
N GLU A 103 10.35 24.73 -24.66
CA GLU A 103 10.08 25.93 -25.47
C GLU A 103 10.30 27.24 -24.67
N LEU A 104 9.97 27.27 -23.38
CA LEU A 104 10.21 28.41 -22.47
C LEU A 104 11.69 28.62 -22.15
N SER A 105 12.47 27.54 -22.08
CA SER A 105 13.90 27.58 -21.77
C SER A 105 14.75 28.04 -22.97
N ASN A 106 14.18 28.06 -24.18
CA ASN A 106 14.87 28.49 -25.40
C ASN A 106 14.49 29.95 -25.75
N PRO A 107 15.46 30.88 -25.78
CA PRO A 107 15.21 32.31 -26.03
C PRO A 107 14.41 32.61 -27.31
N ASN A 108 14.55 31.77 -28.34
CA ASN A 108 13.87 31.98 -29.63
C ASN A 108 12.40 31.56 -29.62
N THR A 109 12.00 30.70 -28.69
CA THR A 109 10.63 30.14 -28.60
C THR A 109 9.88 30.59 -27.35
N ALA A 110 10.58 31.15 -26.35
CA ALA A 110 10.02 31.47 -25.04
C ALA A 110 8.81 32.41 -25.09
N ALA A 111 8.87 33.47 -25.89
CA ALA A 111 7.77 34.42 -26.03
C ALA A 111 6.49 33.78 -26.59
N GLN A 112 6.64 32.84 -27.54
CA GLN A 112 5.51 32.12 -28.14
C GLN A 112 4.92 31.12 -27.15
N ALA A 113 5.75 30.37 -26.43
CA ALA A 113 5.31 29.40 -25.42
C ALA A 113 4.57 30.09 -24.26
N ALA A 114 5.11 31.19 -23.74
CA ALA A 114 4.45 31.98 -22.70
C ALA A 114 3.10 32.53 -23.18
N ALA A 115 3.00 32.97 -24.44
CA ALA A 115 1.74 33.41 -25.03
C ALA A 115 0.70 32.27 -25.11
N LYS A 116 1.12 31.03 -25.42
CA LYS A 116 0.23 29.85 -25.41
C LYS A 116 -0.33 29.60 -24.01
N ILE A 117 0.52 29.59 -22.97
CA ILE A 117 0.10 29.37 -21.58
C ILE A 117 -0.89 30.45 -21.13
N LEU A 118 -0.57 31.72 -21.40
CA LEU A 118 -1.45 32.84 -21.07
C LEU A 118 -2.76 32.86 -21.88
N ALA A 119 -2.76 32.32 -23.10
CA ALA A 119 -3.95 32.19 -23.93
C ALA A 119 -4.87 31.06 -23.43
N SER A 120 -4.31 29.92 -23.00
CA SER A 120 -5.07 28.85 -22.34
C SER A 120 -5.76 29.37 -21.07
N TYR A 121 -5.07 30.19 -20.27
CA TYR A 121 -5.64 30.88 -19.10
C TYR A 121 -6.79 31.85 -19.45
N LYS A 122 -6.64 32.65 -20.52
CA LYS A 122 -7.69 33.59 -20.96
C LYS A 122 -8.90 32.90 -21.61
N GLY A 123 -8.72 31.68 -22.10
CA GLY A 123 -9.74 30.86 -22.75
C GLY A 123 -10.84 30.39 -21.80
N GLU A 124 -10.54 30.25 -20.50
CA GLU A 124 -11.53 29.84 -19.49
C GLU A 124 -12.29 31.01 -18.85
N THR A 125 -11.79 32.24 -18.96
CA THR A 125 -12.54 33.45 -18.58
C THR A 125 -13.51 33.91 -19.68
N LYS A 126 -14.28 32.98 -20.26
CA LYS A 126 -15.45 33.30 -21.10
C LYS A 126 -16.67 32.54 -20.61
N GLY A 127 -17.15 32.99 -19.46
CA GLY A 127 -18.44 32.63 -18.89
C GLY A 127 -19.13 33.77 -18.16
N ASP A 128 -18.84 35.05 -18.48
CA ASP A 128 -19.69 36.17 -18.08
C ASP A 128 -20.21 36.88 -19.32
N THR A 129 -21.42 36.48 -19.70
CA THR A 129 -22.29 37.27 -20.57
C THR A 129 -22.70 38.51 -19.78
N PRO A 130 -22.76 39.73 -20.34
CA PRO A 130 -23.33 40.86 -19.63
C PRO A 130 -24.82 40.59 -19.44
N VAL A 131 -25.21 40.10 -18.26
CA VAL A 131 -26.62 39.95 -17.91
C VAL A 131 -27.20 41.35 -17.75
N GLN A 132 -28.07 41.71 -18.71
CA GLN A 132 -29.01 42.81 -18.55
C GLN A 132 -29.80 42.60 -17.26
N LEU A 133 -29.86 43.65 -16.45
CA LEU A 133 -30.52 43.71 -15.16
C LEU A 133 -32.04 43.52 -15.31
N ASN A 134 -32.51 42.27 -15.40
CA ASN A 134 -33.92 41.94 -15.27
C ASN A 134 -34.23 41.64 -13.80
N LYS A 135 -35.01 42.52 -13.18
CA LYS A 135 -35.67 42.30 -11.89
C LYS A 135 -36.46 40.99 -11.94
N ALA A 136 -36.12 40.03 -11.10
CA ALA A 136 -36.93 38.84 -10.85
C ALA A 136 -37.53 38.90 -9.44
N THR A 137 -38.84 38.71 -9.39
CA THR A 137 -39.72 38.67 -8.23
C THR A 137 -39.46 37.40 -7.42
N GLU A 138 -39.27 37.53 -6.11
CA GLU A 138 -39.15 36.38 -5.19
C GLU A 138 -40.48 35.62 -5.05
N ASN A 139 -40.44 34.30 -5.18
CA ASN A 139 -41.59 33.42 -4.92
C ASN A 139 -41.66 33.05 -3.43
N GLN A 140 -42.89 33.03 -2.89
CA GLN A 140 -43.20 32.87 -1.47
C GLN A 140 -42.86 31.49 -0.88
N GLU A 141 -42.60 30.48 -1.72
CA GLU A 141 -42.24 29.13 -1.28
C GLU A 141 -40.81 29.05 -0.72
N ASP A 142 -39.87 29.82 -1.26
CA ASP A 142 -38.48 29.84 -0.80
C ASP A 142 -38.32 30.56 0.55
N MET A 143 -39.21 31.52 0.84
CA MET A 143 -39.25 32.23 2.13
C MET A 143 -39.81 31.34 3.25
N LEU A 144 -40.79 30.47 2.93
CA LEU A 144 -41.39 29.53 3.89
C LEU A 144 -40.41 28.45 4.33
N GLN A 145 -39.61 27.89 3.41
CA GLN A 145 -38.63 26.85 3.75
C GLN A 145 -37.53 27.36 4.69
N ARG A 146 -37.19 28.64 4.60
CA ARG A 146 -36.14 29.29 5.42
C ARG A 146 -36.60 29.59 6.85
N LEU A 147 -37.92 29.78 7.08
CA LEU A 147 -38.52 30.01 8.39
C LEU A 147 -38.79 28.73 9.20
N LEU A 148 -38.85 27.57 8.52
CA LEU A 148 -39.10 26.26 9.13
C LEU A 148 -37.84 25.54 9.65
N GLY A 149 -36.71 26.23 9.74
CA GLY A 149 -35.54 25.80 10.51
C GLY A 149 -34.76 24.59 9.96
N LYS A 150 -35.00 24.18 8.70
CA LYS A 150 -34.19 23.15 8.04
C LYS A 150 -33.00 23.77 7.33
N LYS A 151 -31.80 23.39 7.77
CA LYS A 151 -30.52 23.76 7.15
C LYS A 151 -30.40 23.03 5.81
N SER A 152 -30.34 23.77 4.71
CA SER A 152 -29.91 23.23 3.42
C SER A 152 -28.39 23.04 3.49
N GLU A 153 -27.95 21.78 3.58
CA GLU A 153 -26.54 21.43 3.39
C GLU A 153 -26.25 21.44 1.89
N LYS A 154 -25.50 22.45 1.43
CA LYS A 154 -24.75 22.35 0.19
C LYS A 154 -23.42 21.68 0.54
N ILE A 155 -23.26 20.47 0.01
CA ILE A 155 -21.99 19.74 -0.08
C ILE A 155 -20.99 20.65 -0.79
N SER A 156 -19.81 20.83 -0.19
CA SER A 156 -18.70 21.59 -0.74
C SER A 156 -18.16 20.91 -2.00
N ASP A 157 -18.16 21.64 -3.10
CA ASP A 157 -17.52 21.25 -4.36
C ASP A 157 -16.04 20.92 -4.14
N ARG A 158 -15.62 19.75 -4.65
CA ARG A 158 -14.22 19.43 -4.96
C ARG A 158 -13.75 20.38 -6.08
N PRO A 159 -12.46 20.73 -6.17
CA PRO A 159 -11.98 21.49 -7.31
C PRO A 159 -11.90 20.57 -8.53
N ASP A 160 -12.95 20.59 -9.35
CA ASP A 160 -13.13 19.69 -10.51
C ASP A 160 -12.45 20.18 -11.81
N SER A 161 -11.41 21.01 -11.74
CA SER A 161 -10.50 21.15 -12.89
C SER A 161 -9.10 21.56 -12.47
N VAL A 162 -8.11 20.93 -13.11
CA VAL A 162 -6.68 21.29 -13.10
C VAL A 162 -6.50 22.79 -13.36
N ASP A 163 -7.36 23.38 -14.18
CA ASP A 163 -7.29 24.78 -14.56
C ASP A 163 -7.64 25.75 -13.41
N GLN A 164 -8.58 25.39 -12.53
CA GLN A 164 -8.88 26.18 -11.32
C GLN A 164 -7.73 26.14 -10.30
N PHE A 165 -7.02 25.02 -10.24
CA PHE A 165 -5.84 24.86 -9.38
C PHE A 165 -4.65 25.69 -9.89
N ILE A 166 -4.43 25.67 -11.20
CA ILE A 166 -3.43 26.50 -11.89
C ILE A 166 -3.74 28.00 -11.68
N ASN A 167 -5.03 28.40 -11.72
CA ASN A 167 -5.46 29.79 -11.52
C ASN A 167 -5.14 30.34 -10.12
N GLN A 168 -5.23 29.53 -9.07
CA GLN A 168 -4.91 29.97 -7.69
C GLN A 168 -3.42 30.24 -7.48
N ILE A 169 -2.54 29.54 -8.20
CA ILE A 169 -1.08 29.61 -8.00
C ILE A 169 -0.46 30.80 -8.75
N ILE A 170 -0.98 31.13 -9.93
CA ILE A 170 -0.33 32.06 -10.87
C ILE A 170 -0.74 33.53 -10.66
N SER A 171 -1.90 33.78 -10.04
CA SER A 171 -2.53 35.11 -9.91
C SER A 171 -1.63 36.23 -9.34
N PRO A 172 -0.71 36.00 -8.38
CA PRO A 172 0.10 37.08 -7.80
C PRO A 172 1.26 37.60 -8.67
N TYR A 173 1.69 36.88 -9.73
CA TYR A 173 3.07 37.00 -10.23
C TYR A 173 3.25 37.68 -11.61
N VAL A 174 2.23 38.31 -12.18
CA VAL A 174 2.29 38.86 -13.56
C VAL A 174 2.72 40.34 -13.61
N LYS A 175 4.02 40.63 -13.82
CA LYS A 175 4.53 41.96 -14.28
C LYS A 175 5.73 41.84 -15.22
N LYS A 176 5.65 42.51 -16.38
CA LYS A 176 6.56 42.45 -17.57
C LYS A 176 8.00 42.86 -17.26
N ASP A 177 8.96 41.97 -17.51
CA ASP A 177 10.19 42.18 -18.29
C ASP A 177 10.88 40.82 -18.53
N ALA A 178 11.70 40.72 -19.59
CA ALA A 178 12.37 39.47 -19.99
C ALA A 178 13.38 39.00 -18.93
N ASP A 179 13.43 37.68 -18.74
CA ASP A 179 14.17 36.84 -17.77
C ASP A 179 13.51 36.47 -16.42
N PRO A 180 12.85 37.34 -15.64
CA PRO A 180 12.19 36.90 -14.40
C PRO A 180 10.86 36.15 -14.64
N GLN A 181 10.19 36.37 -15.77
CA GLN A 181 8.83 35.84 -16.00
C GLN A 181 8.78 34.41 -16.51
N TYR A 182 9.71 34.02 -17.39
CA TYR A 182 9.72 32.66 -17.96
C TYR A 182 10.19 31.64 -16.93
N GLN A 183 11.13 32.02 -16.06
CA GLN A 183 11.55 31.17 -14.96
C GLN A 183 10.39 30.85 -14.02
N VAL A 184 9.54 31.83 -13.69
CA VAL A 184 8.30 31.59 -12.91
C VAL A 184 7.36 30.62 -13.63
N LEU A 185 7.21 30.73 -14.95
CA LEU A 185 6.38 29.78 -15.72
C LEU A 185 6.98 28.37 -15.74
N ILE A 186 8.30 28.25 -15.82
CA ILE A 186 9.02 26.97 -15.74
C ILE A 186 8.83 26.34 -14.36
N GLU A 187 9.00 27.12 -13.29
CA GLU A 187 8.75 26.68 -11.91
C GLU A 187 7.31 26.21 -11.70
N VAL A 188 6.34 26.94 -12.26
CA VAL A 188 4.92 26.54 -12.22
C VAL A 188 4.69 25.22 -12.97
N ILE A 189 5.34 25.02 -14.12
CA ILE A 189 5.27 23.74 -14.85
C ILE A 189 5.85 22.61 -14.00
N ASP A 190 7.04 22.81 -13.41
CA ASP A 190 7.71 21.80 -12.58
C ASP A 190 6.89 21.44 -11.34
N LEU A 191 6.29 22.44 -10.68
CA LEU A 191 5.36 22.23 -9.57
C LEU A 191 4.11 21.46 -10.01
N THR A 192 3.59 21.75 -11.20
CA THR A 192 2.40 21.08 -11.75
C THR A 192 2.69 19.61 -12.06
N ILE A 193 3.80 19.32 -12.76
CA ILE A 193 4.23 17.95 -13.06
C ILE A 193 4.51 17.19 -11.75
N SER A 194 5.24 17.81 -10.81
CA SER A 194 5.52 17.19 -9.50
C SER A 194 4.23 16.85 -8.75
N LYS A 195 3.25 17.78 -8.71
CA LYS A 195 1.98 17.52 -8.03
C LYS A 195 1.20 16.39 -8.71
N TYR A 196 1.15 16.39 -10.04
CA TYR A 196 0.51 15.31 -10.80
C TYR A 196 1.14 13.96 -10.47
N LEU A 197 2.48 13.88 -10.54
CA LEU A 197 3.23 12.67 -10.25
C LEU A 197 3.01 12.17 -8.81
N ARG A 198 3.09 13.03 -7.80
CA ARG A 198 2.76 12.66 -6.40
C ARG A 198 1.34 12.14 -6.27
N THR A 199 0.39 12.82 -6.91
CA THR A 199 -1.03 12.42 -6.84
C THR A 199 -1.21 11.02 -7.39
N LEU A 200 -0.54 10.69 -8.49
CA LEU A 200 -0.58 9.38 -9.13
C LEU A 200 0.11 8.30 -8.29
N LEU A 201 1.35 8.55 -7.85
CA LEU A 201 2.13 7.60 -7.03
C LEU A 201 1.48 7.29 -5.69
N HIS A 202 0.73 8.24 -5.11
CA HIS A 202 0.04 8.07 -3.83
C HIS A 202 -1.40 7.57 -3.99
N ARG A 203 -1.83 7.15 -5.19
CA ARG A 203 -3.14 6.53 -5.33
C ARG A 203 -3.14 5.17 -4.62
N PRO A 204 -4.21 4.83 -3.89
CA PRO A 204 -4.29 3.54 -3.20
C PRO A 204 -4.17 2.33 -4.14
N ASP A 205 -4.77 2.38 -5.34
CA ASP A 205 -4.70 1.30 -6.31
C ASP A 205 -3.27 1.11 -6.87
N PHE A 206 -2.58 2.21 -7.18
CA PHE A 206 -1.17 2.19 -7.59
C PHE A 206 -0.27 1.63 -6.50
N GLN A 207 -0.36 2.16 -5.27
CA GLN A 207 0.45 1.70 -4.15
C GLN A 207 0.18 0.24 -3.78
N ASN A 208 -1.08 -0.20 -3.79
CA ASN A 208 -1.41 -1.60 -3.48
C ASN A 208 -0.82 -2.55 -4.53
N LEU A 209 -0.94 -2.21 -5.81
CA LEU A 209 -0.41 -3.04 -6.89
C LEU A 209 1.13 -3.08 -6.84
N GLU A 210 1.79 -1.94 -6.68
CA GLU A 210 3.26 -1.86 -6.54
C GLU A 210 3.72 -2.64 -5.29
N ALA A 211 3.02 -2.47 -4.17
CA ALA A 211 3.37 -3.10 -2.91
C ALA A 211 3.28 -4.64 -2.98
N LEU A 212 2.22 -5.15 -3.63
CA LEU A 212 2.01 -6.58 -3.83
C LEU A 212 3.12 -7.20 -4.67
N TRP A 213 3.44 -6.58 -5.82
CA TRP A 213 4.49 -7.09 -6.72
C TRP A 213 5.87 -7.04 -6.07
N ARG A 214 6.24 -5.93 -5.42
CA ARG A 214 7.53 -5.82 -4.70
C ARG A 214 7.64 -6.78 -3.52
N SER A 215 6.55 -6.98 -2.76
CA SER A 215 6.55 -7.94 -1.65
C SER A 215 6.68 -9.39 -2.14
N THR A 216 6.09 -9.68 -3.30
CA THR A 216 6.20 -10.99 -3.97
C THR A 216 7.62 -11.24 -4.44
N GLU A 217 8.26 -10.27 -5.09
CA GLU A 217 9.67 -10.35 -5.50
C GLU A 217 10.58 -10.61 -4.29
N ALA A 218 10.42 -9.84 -3.22
CA ALA A 218 11.21 -10.00 -2.00
C ALA A 218 11.02 -11.39 -1.35
N LEU A 219 9.84 -12.00 -1.51
CA LEU A 219 9.53 -13.33 -0.98
C LEU A 219 10.15 -14.45 -1.83
N VAL A 220 10.05 -14.38 -3.17
CA VAL A 220 10.63 -15.41 -4.05
C VAL A 220 12.16 -15.36 -4.07
N ASN A 221 12.74 -14.18 -3.81
CA ASN A 221 14.19 -13.98 -3.70
C ASN A 221 14.76 -14.32 -2.31
N GLU A 222 13.95 -14.85 -1.38
CA GLU A 222 14.45 -15.22 -0.05
C GLU A 222 15.44 -16.39 -0.11
N GLU A 223 16.43 -16.38 0.79
CA GLU A 223 17.36 -17.49 0.93
C GLU A 223 16.59 -18.78 1.30
N LEU A 224 16.88 -19.89 0.61
CA LEU A 224 16.09 -21.14 0.60
C LEU A 224 14.74 -21.08 -0.14
N GLY A 225 14.49 -20.02 -0.92
CA GLY A 225 13.33 -19.90 -1.80
C GLY A 225 13.24 -21.02 -2.85
N ASP A 226 14.39 -21.49 -3.37
CA ASP A 226 14.47 -22.53 -4.41
C ASP A 226 13.91 -23.90 -3.97
N ASP A 227 13.86 -24.16 -2.65
CA ASP A 227 13.29 -25.37 -2.06
C ASP A 227 11.76 -25.29 -1.88
N GLN A 228 11.18 -24.12 -2.17
CA GLN A 228 9.75 -23.84 -2.02
C GLN A 228 9.06 -23.78 -3.39
N SER A 229 7.74 -23.85 -3.39
CA SER A 229 6.94 -23.66 -4.61
C SER A 229 5.97 -22.52 -4.41
N PHE A 230 6.10 -21.46 -5.22
CA PHE A 230 5.24 -20.28 -5.13
C PHE A 230 4.20 -20.24 -6.24
N PHE A 231 3.00 -19.83 -5.90
CA PHE A 231 1.87 -19.73 -6.81
C PHE A 231 1.12 -18.41 -6.61
N LEU A 232 0.95 -17.65 -7.68
CA LEU A 232 0.11 -16.46 -7.70
C LEU A 232 -1.36 -16.84 -7.89
N VAL A 233 -2.20 -16.25 -7.07
CA VAL A 233 -3.65 -16.38 -7.09
C VAL A 233 -4.25 -14.98 -7.18
N ASP A 234 -4.59 -14.57 -8.40
CA ASP A 234 -5.11 -13.23 -8.67
C ASP A 234 -6.59 -13.10 -8.25
N ILE A 235 -6.80 -12.73 -6.99
CA ILE A 235 -8.09 -12.50 -6.36
C ILE A 235 -7.95 -11.38 -5.32
N SER A 236 -8.72 -10.32 -5.47
CA SER A 236 -8.77 -9.22 -4.50
C SER A 236 -9.53 -9.63 -3.24
N GLN A 237 -9.33 -8.91 -2.13
CA GLN A 237 -10.12 -9.12 -0.91
C GLN A 237 -11.63 -8.94 -1.18
N VAL A 238 -11.98 -8.00 -2.08
CA VAL A 238 -13.36 -7.74 -2.49
C VAL A 238 -13.95 -8.93 -3.22
N GLU A 239 -13.22 -9.53 -4.15
CA GLU A 239 -13.65 -10.73 -4.87
C GLU A 239 -13.78 -11.93 -3.92
N LEU A 240 -12.86 -12.08 -2.96
CA LEU A 240 -12.95 -13.12 -1.93
C LEU A 240 -14.19 -12.95 -1.03
N MET A 241 -14.55 -11.71 -0.69
CA MET A 241 -15.81 -11.40 0.02
C MET A 241 -17.05 -11.72 -0.82
N LEU A 242 -16.98 -11.61 -2.15
CA LEU A 242 -18.08 -12.03 -3.03
C LEU A 242 -18.19 -13.56 -3.08
N GLU A 243 -17.07 -14.29 -3.04
CA GLU A 243 -17.06 -15.76 -2.94
C GLU A 243 -17.68 -16.27 -1.64
N LEU A 244 -17.39 -15.61 -0.52
CA LEU A 244 -17.99 -15.94 0.78
C LEU A 244 -19.52 -15.93 0.77
N LYS A 245 -20.14 -15.09 -0.06
CA LYS A 245 -21.61 -14.98 -0.16
C LYS A 245 -22.25 -16.08 -1.00
N LYS A 246 -21.47 -16.89 -1.71
CA LYS A 246 -21.96 -17.99 -2.55
C LYS A 246 -22.16 -19.25 -1.69
N GLU A 247 -23.22 -20.02 -2.00
CA GLU A 247 -23.47 -21.30 -1.32
C GLU A 247 -22.35 -22.33 -1.58
N SER A 248 -21.71 -22.24 -2.74
CA SER A 248 -20.56 -23.04 -3.12
C SER A 248 -19.52 -22.15 -3.75
N SER A 249 -18.34 -22.04 -3.12
CA SER A 249 -17.26 -21.22 -3.63
C SER A 249 -16.52 -21.97 -4.74
N ALA A 250 -16.58 -21.42 -5.96
CA ALA A 250 -15.79 -21.92 -7.08
C ALA A 250 -14.29 -21.68 -6.82
N PHE A 251 -13.97 -20.63 -6.06
CA PHE A 251 -12.61 -20.31 -5.69
C PHE A 251 -12.00 -21.38 -4.78
N GLU A 252 -12.72 -21.76 -3.72
CA GLU A 252 -12.31 -22.83 -2.80
C GLU A 252 -12.04 -24.13 -3.57
N GLN A 253 -12.95 -24.53 -4.46
CA GLN A 253 -12.79 -25.74 -5.27
C GLN A 253 -11.55 -25.67 -6.17
N LYS A 254 -11.31 -24.53 -6.83
CA LYS A 254 -10.17 -24.32 -7.72
C LYS A 254 -8.85 -24.38 -6.97
N LEU A 255 -8.76 -23.70 -5.82
CA LEU A 255 -7.55 -23.70 -4.99
C LEU A 255 -7.28 -25.10 -4.42
N LEU A 256 -8.31 -25.78 -3.90
CA LEU A 256 -8.19 -27.12 -3.34
C LEU A 256 -7.77 -28.13 -4.42
N HIS A 257 -8.38 -28.08 -5.60
CA HIS A 257 -8.00 -28.94 -6.71
C HIS A 257 -6.55 -28.74 -7.11
N HIS A 258 -6.11 -27.48 -7.24
CA HIS A 258 -4.71 -27.17 -7.54
C HIS A 258 -3.77 -27.71 -6.44
N ALA A 259 -4.08 -27.45 -5.17
CA ALA A 259 -3.32 -27.91 -4.02
C ALA A 259 -3.16 -29.43 -3.95
N GLN A 260 -4.21 -30.18 -4.24
CA GLN A 260 -4.22 -31.65 -4.26
C GLN A 260 -3.52 -32.25 -5.49
N SER A 261 -3.48 -31.51 -6.59
CA SER A 261 -2.90 -31.98 -7.85
C SER A 261 -1.37 -31.89 -7.89
N GLY A 262 -0.76 -31.04 -7.07
CA GLY A 262 0.69 -30.83 -7.11
C GLY A 262 1.47 -31.97 -6.46
N GLU A 263 2.62 -32.32 -7.04
CA GLU A 263 3.48 -33.43 -6.63
C GLU A 263 4.30 -33.12 -5.35
N GLY A 264 4.64 -34.15 -4.57
CA GLY A 264 5.48 -34.03 -3.36
C GLY A 264 4.71 -33.72 -2.06
N GLU A 265 5.31 -34.09 -0.93
CA GLU A 265 4.80 -33.74 0.39
C GLU A 265 5.34 -32.36 0.80
N GLN A 266 4.54 -31.31 0.59
CA GLN A 266 4.85 -29.93 0.99
C GLN A 266 3.75 -29.39 1.91
N ASP A 267 4.15 -28.64 2.93
CA ASP A 267 3.19 -27.95 3.80
C ASP A 267 2.58 -26.74 3.06
N ILE A 268 1.26 -26.55 3.16
CA ILE A 268 0.57 -25.48 2.45
C ILE A 268 0.54 -24.20 3.30
N LEU A 269 0.91 -23.09 2.66
CA LEU A 269 0.82 -21.75 3.22
C LEU A 269 0.05 -20.85 2.26
N LEU A 270 -1.04 -20.25 2.73
CA LEU A 270 -1.79 -19.23 2.02
C LEU A 270 -1.36 -17.87 2.58
N ILE A 271 -0.95 -16.96 1.72
CA ILE A 271 -0.60 -15.58 2.08
C ILE A 271 -1.63 -14.69 1.40
N GLY A 272 -2.48 -14.02 2.18
CA GLY A 272 -3.35 -12.98 1.66
C GLY A 272 -2.68 -11.62 1.81
N ASP A 273 -2.54 -10.89 0.70
CA ASP A 273 -2.22 -9.46 0.74
C ASP A 273 -3.43 -8.63 1.20
N TYR A 274 -3.99 -9.00 2.36
CA TYR A 274 -5.20 -8.44 2.93
C TYR A 274 -4.92 -7.96 4.36
N CYS A 275 -5.64 -6.90 4.75
CA CYS A 275 -5.60 -6.36 6.11
C CYS A 275 -6.99 -6.45 6.74
N PHE A 276 -7.14 -7.21 7.82
CA PHE A 276 -8.42 -7.46 8.47
C PHE A 276 -8.71 -6.44 9.58
N SER A 277 -9.88 -5.81 9.51
CA SER A 277 -10.42 -4.87 10.51
C SER A 277 -11.23 -5.57 11.60
N ASP A 278 -11.75 -4.79 12.55
CA ASP A 278 -12.73 -5.17 13.56
C ASP A 278 -14.18 -5.26 13.03
N SER A 279 -14.40 -5.10 11.73
CA SER A 279 -15.73 -5.19 11.13
C SER A 279 -16.27 -6.63 11.10
N GLU A 280 -17.60 -6.77 11.13
CA GLU A 280 -18.26 -8.08 10.99
C GLU A 280 -17.94 -8.74 9.64
N ILE A 281 -17.78 -7.94 8.59
CA ILE A 281 -17.45 -8.43 7.24
C ILE A 281 -16.07 -9.11 7.25
N ASP A 282 -15.06 -8.47 7.82
CA ASP A 282 -13.71 -9.06 7.91
C ASP A 282 -13.66 -10.25 8.86
N ARG A 283 -14.50 -10.25 9.89
CA ARG A 283 -14.66 -11.42 10.76
C ARG A 283 -15.18 -12.63 9.99
N ASP A 284 -16.24 -12.48 9.19
CA ASP A 284 -16.77 -13.56 8.37
C ASP A 284 -15.76 -14.01 7.30
N LEU A 285 -14.97 -13.07 6.76
CA LEU A 285 -13.89 -13.37 5.84
C LEU A 285 -12.76 -14.18 6.52
N LEU A 286 -12.42 -13.88 7.77
CA LEU A 286 -11.45 -14.68 8.54
C LEU A 286 -11.97 -16.10 8.79
N VAL A 287 -13.27 -16.27 9.08
CA VAL A 287 -13.90 -17.60 9.17
C VAL A 287 -13.73 -18.37 7.86
N PHE A 288 -13.97 -17.71 6.72
CA PHE A 288 -13.78 -18.30 5.40
C PHE A 288 -12.33 -18.70 5.16
N CYS A 289 -11.38 -17.81 5.43
CA CYS A 289 -9.95 -18.07 5.28
C CYS A 289 -9.48 -19.23 6.17
N SER A 290 -10.02 -19.34 7.39
CA SER A 290 -9.71 -20.45 8.31
C SER A 290 -10.19 -21.78 7.75
N LYS A 291 -11.44 -21.84 7.27
CA LYS A 291 -11.98 -23.04 6.61
C LYS A 291 -11.19 -23.41 5.36
N LEU A 292 -10.83 -22.44 4.54
CA LEU A 292 -10.03 -22.64 3.33
C LEU A 292 -8.64 -23.21 3.66
N ALA A 293 -7.94 -22.61 4.63
CA ALA A 293 -6.65 -23.11 5.09
C ALA A 293 -6.76 -24.54 5.62
N LYS A 294 -7.78 -24.83 6.43
CA LYS A 294 -8.05 -26.17 6.95
C LYS A 294 -8.35 -27.18 5.86
N ALA A 295 -9.12 -26.81 4.84
CA ALA A 295 -9.42 -27.68 3.70
C ALA A 295 -8.16 -28.04 2.89
N CYS A 296 -7.19 -27.12 2.84
CA CYS A 296 -5.88 -27.32 2.23
C CYS A 296 -4.85 -27.93 3.19
N ASP A 297 -5.23 -28.32 4.41
CA ASP A 297 -4.32 -28.72 5.50
C ASP A 297 -3.13 -27.75 5.75
N GLY A 298 -3.37 -26.46 5.52
CA GLY A 298 -2.37 -25.41 5.61
C GLY A 298 -2.65 -24.37 6.69
N PHE A 299 -2.00 -23.21 6.54
CA PHE A 299 -2.22 -22.01 7.34
C PHE A 299 -2.51 -20.81 6.44
N PHE A 300 -3.23 -19.82 6.96
CA PHE A 300 -3.49 -18.54 6.29
C PHE A 300 -2.78 -17.40 7.03
N LEU A 301 -1.95 -16.66 6.32
CA LEU A 301 -1.26 -15.46 6.77
C LEU A 301 -1.92 -14.21 6.21
N GLY A 302 -2.09 -13.19 7.05
CA GLY A 302 -2.55 -11.87 6.65
C GLY A 302 -2.07 -10.74 7.57
N GLY A 303 -2.45 -9.52 7.24
CA GLY A 303 -2.21 -8.34 8.06
C GLY A 303 -3.38 -8.04 8.99
N ALA A 304 -3.10 -7.55 10.20
CA ALA A 304 -4.13 -6.92 11.03
C ALA A 304 -4.21 -5.42 10.69
N ASN A 305 -5.41 -4.88 10.54
CA ASN A 305 -5.60 -3.45 10.40
C ASN A 305 -5.46 -2.74 11.76
N LYS A 306 -5.10 -1.45 11.75
CA LYS A 306 -5.07 -0.60 12.94
C LYS A 306 -6.38 -0.64 13.73
N SER A 307 -7.54 -0.72 13.07
CA SER A 307 -8.83 -0.77 13.77
C SER A 307 -9.02 -2.05 14.58
N LEU A 308 -8.57 -3.20 14.07
CA LEU A 308 -8.60 -4.49 14.79
C LEU A 308 -7.77 -4.44 16.07
N ILE A 309 -6.59 -3.83 16.03
CA ILE A 309 -5.66 -3.80 17.16
C ILE A 309 -5.91 -2.64 18.14
N LYS A 310 -6.61 -1.58 17.71
CA LYS A 310 -6.81 -0.33 18.48
C LYS A 310 -7.33 -0.59 19.90
N ASN A 311 -8.31 -1.48 20.03
CA ASN A 311 -8.94 -1.80 21.30
C ASN A 311 -8.06 -2.65 22.25
N TYR A 312 -6.96 -3.20 21.75
CA TYR A 312 -6.05 -4.05 22.53
C TYR A 312 -4.74 -3.34 22.89
N ILE A 313 -4.28 -2.41 22.05
CA ILE A 313 -3.02 -1.67 22.31
C ILE A 313 -3.22 -0.35 23.06
N SER A 314 -4.46 0.14 23.18
CA SER A 314 -4.78 1.38 23.90
C SER A 314 -5.31 1.07 25.31
N ALA A 315 -4.81 1.78 26.33
CA ALA A 315 -5.15 1.54 27.73
C ALA A 315 -6.56 2.01 28.14
N GLU A 316 -7.29 2.69 27.23
CA GLU A 316 -8.56 3.37 27.51
C GLU A 316 -9.80 2.56 27.08
N SER A 317 -9.62 1.33 26.58
CA SER A 317 -10.74 0.52 26.06
C SER A 317 -11.49 -0.21 27.18
N GLU A 318 -12.59 0.37 27.65
CA GLU A 318 -13.51 -0.22 28.66
C GLU A 318 -14.37 -1.39 28.12
N ASN A 319 -14.44 -1.56 26.79
CA ASN A 319 -15.17 -2.66 26.13
C ASN A 319 -14.20 -3.54 25.33
N VAL A 320 -13.48 -4.42 26.02
CA VAL A 320 -12.75 -5.50 25.35
C VAL A 320 -13.78 -6.57 25.03
N GLN A 321 -14.24 -6.62 23.77
CA GLN A 321 -14.93 -7.80 23.23
C GLN A 321 -14.13 -9.03 23.66
N ASP A 322 -14.79 -10.08 24.17
CA ASP A 322 -14.07 -11.26 24.66
C ASP A 322 -13.25 -11.85 23.51
N TRP A 323 -11.94 -11.58 23.53
CA TRP A 323 -11.04 -12.00 22.46
C TRP A 323 -11.02 -13.52 22.33
N SER A 324 -11.21 -14.24 23.43
CA SER A 324 -11.30 -15.70 23.42
C SER A 324 -12.53 -16.15 22.65
N GLN A 325 -13.67 -15.47 22.85
CA GLN A 325 -14.87 -15.70 22.06
C GLN A 325 -14.65 -15.32 20.59
N TYR A 326 -13.99 -14.20 20.31
CA TYR A 326 -13.64 -13.81 18.94
C TYR A 326 -12.81 -14.88 18.23
N LEU A 327 -11.76 -15.41 18.87
CA LEU A 327 -10.89 -16.48 18.35
C LEU A 327 -11.66 -17.79 18.09
N ASN A 328 -12.58 -18.14 18.99
CA ASN A 328 -13.44 -19.33 18.81
C ASN A 328 -14.36 -19.17 17.61
N ASP A 329 -15.00 -18.01 17.47
CA ASP A 329 -15.96 -17.74 16.40
C ASP A 329 -15.30 -17.74 15.01
N ILE A 330 -14.01 -17.33 14.91
CA ILE A 330 -13.25 -17.39 13.65
C ILE A 330 -12.54 -18.72 13.39
N CYS A 331 -12.58 -19.68 14.33
CA CYS A 331 -11.76 -20.90 14.29
C CYS A 331 -10.27 -20.57 14.04
N ALA A 332 -9.64 -19.84 14.96
CA ALA A 332 -8.35 -19.18 14.71
C ALA A 332 -7.11 -20.10 14.63
N ASP A 333 -7.27 -21.42 14.70
CA ASP A 333 -6.16 -22.41 14.78
C ASP A 333 -5.30 -22.47 13.50
N ARG A 334 -5.84 -22.02 12.37
CA ARG A 334 -5.12 -21.95 11.09
C ARG A 334 -4.82 -20.53 10.62
N ILE A 335 -5.15 -19.52 11.43
CA ILE A 335 -4.97 -18.11 11.07
C ILE A 335 -3.75 -17.53 11.76
N MET A 336 -2.98 -16.75 11.02
CA MET A 336 -1.80 -16.04 11.48
C MET A 336 -1.91 -14.58 11.03
N LEU A 337 -1.95 -13.63 11.97
CA LEU A 337 -2.02 -12.20 11.66
C LEU A 337 -0.80 -11.46 12.20
N SER A 338 -0.33 -10.46 11.45
CA SER A 338 0.82 -9.63 11.81
C SER A 338 0.54 -8.13 11.68
N TYR A 339 1.26 -7.32 12.45
CA TYR A 339 1.14 -5.85 12.48
C TYR A 339 2.43 -5.17 12.93
N PRO A 340 2.80 -3.98 12.41
CA PRO A 340 2.16 -3.23 11.32
C PRO A 340 2.83 -3.53 9.96
N ARG A 341 2.46 -2.77 8.93
CA ARG A 341 3.11 -2.79 7.61
C ARG A 341 4.57 -2.31 7.66
N TYR A 342 5.34 -2.64 6.63
CA TYR A 342 6.78 -2.35 6.53
C TYR A 342 7.15 -1.66 5.22
N LEU A 343 8.22 -0.88 5.22
CA LEU A 343 8.60 -0.05 4.08
C LEU A 343 9.17 -0.91 2.94
N LEU A 344 8.72 -0.70 1.71
CA LEU A 344 9.12 -1.51 0.55
C LEU A 344 10.14 -0.84 -0.36
N ARG A 345 10.10 0.49 -0.50
CA ARG A 345 11.09 1.24 -1.28
C ARG A 345 11.41 2.58 -0.65
N LEU A 346 12.53 3.17 -1.08
CA LEU A 346 12.79 4.57 -0.81
C LEU A 346 11.79 5.42 -1.62
N PRO A 347 11.25 6.50 -1.04
CA PRO A 347 10.50 7.46 -1.83
C PRO A 347 11.43 8.22 -2.77
N TYR A 348 10.92 8.57 -3.95
CA TYR A 348 11.71 9.25 -4.96
C TYR A 348 12.14 10.65 -4.48
N GLY A 349 13.37 11.03 -4.78
CA GLY A 349 13.96 12.27 -4.29
C GLY A 349 15.46 12.38 -4.57
N ASN A 350 15.95 13.62 -4.72
CA ASN A 350 17.37 13.89 -5.01
C ASN A 350 18.33 13.36 -3.92
N LYS A 351 17.87 13.29 -2.67
CA LYS A 351 18.64 12.74 -1.53
C LYS A 351 18.33 11.27 -1.25
N ARG A 352 17.52 10.64 -2.09
CA ARG A 352 16.94 9.31 -1.92
C ARG A 352 17.10 8.55 -3.24
N ASP A 353 16.00 8.19 -3.90
CA ASP A 353 15.98 7.54 -5.20
C ASP A 353 15.59 8.56 -6.30
N PRO A 354 16.54 9.13 -7.06
CA PRO A 354 16.23 10.17 -8.03
C PRO A 354 15.56 9.61 -9.28
N ILE A 355 14.64 10.38 -9.88
CA ILE A 355 14.17 10.13 -11.24
C ILE A 355 15.01 10.91 -12.25
N GLU A 356 15.10 10.45 -13.49
CA GLU A 356 15.91 11.09 -14.54
C GLU A 356 15.19 12.26 -15.20
N ALA A 357 13.85 12.21 -15.28
CA ALA A 357 13.08 13.14 -16.09
C ALA A 357 13.15 14.62 -15.61
N PHE A 358 13.15 14.87 -14.30
CA PHE A 358 13.23 16.22 -13.70
C PHE A 358 13.50 16.15 -12.19
N GLU A 359 13.85 17.29 -11.57
CA GLU A 359 13.98 17.37 -10.11
C GLU A 359 12.63 17.13 -9.43
N PHE A 360 12.55 16.05 -8.68
CA PHE A 360 11.32 15.59 -8.05
C PHE A 360 11.61 15.10 -6.64
N ASP A 361 10.70 15.39 -5.72
CA ASP A 361 10.63 14.78 -4.40
C ASP A 361 9.21 14.27 -4.20
N GLU A 362 9.05 12.96 -3.95
CA GLU A 362 7.76 12.29 -3.80
C GLU A 362 7.04 12.71 -2.51
N CYS A 363 7.77 12.73 -1.39
CA CYS A 363 7.20 13.06 -0.09
C CYS A 363 7.60 14.45 0.40
N SER A 364 6.87 14.92 1.40
CA SER A 364 7.28 16.06 2.22
C SER A 364 8.59 15.79 3.00
N VAL A 365 9.14 16.84 3.64
CA VAL A 365 10.39 16.75 4.43
C VAL A 365 10.29 15.69 5.54
N ILE A 366 9.13 15.66 6.21
CA ILE A 366 8.73 14.61 7.14
C ILE A 366 7.55 13.88 6.49
N PRO A 367 7.79 12.73 5.83
CA PRO A 367 6.77 12.02 5.08
C PRO A 367 5.55 11.67 5.92
N LEU A 368 4.36 11.87 5.35
CA LEU A 368 3.14 11.27 5.90
C LEU A 368 3.13 9.77 5.62
N SER A 369 2.35 9.00 6.38
CA SER A 369 2.31 7.54 6.22
C SER A 369 1.86 7.16 4.81
N GLU A 370 0.83 7.81 4.30
CA GLU A 370 0.28 7.61 2.96
C GLU A 370 1.23 8.00 1.80
N GLU A 371 2.27 8.80 2.08
CA GLU A 371 3.29 9.15 1.07
C GLU A 371 4.34 8.05 0.90
N LEU A 372 4.34 7.02 1.74
CA LEU A 372 5.32 5.92 1.70
C LEU A 372 4.69 4.62 1.22
N LEU A 373 5.48 3.81 0.52
CA LEU A 373 5.04 2.51 0.02
C LEU A 373 5.18 1.44 1.10
N TRP A 374 4.05 1.06 1.70
CA TRP A 374 3.96 0.08 2.78
C TRP A 374 3.49 -1.29 2.31
N GLY A 375 4.29 -2.33 2.58
CA GLY A 375 3.97 -3.73 2.30
C GLY A 375 3.29 -4.44 3.47
N ASN A 376 2.52 -5.47 3.15
CA ASN A 376 1.80 -6.28 4.12
C ASN A 376 2.74 -7.17 4.95
N PRO A 377 2.69 -7.12 6.29
CA PRO A 377 3.63 -7.86 7.13
C PRO A 377 3.53 -9.39 6.99
N ALA A 378 2.46 -9.92 6.40
CA ALA A 378 2.31 -11.34 6.08
C ALA A 378 3.48 -11.89 5.25
N PHE A 379 4.03 -11.09 4.33
CA PHE A 379 5.18 -11.47 3.51
C PHE A 379 6.45 -11.64 4.36
N VAL A 380 6.68 -10.77 5.35
CA VAL A 380 7.81 -10.91 6.29
C VAL A 380 7.65 -12.17 7.13
N CYS A 381 6.43 -12.49 7.59
CA CYS A 381 6.16 -13.74 8.30
C CYS A 381 6.45 -14.97 7.44
N ALA A 382 6.07 -14.95 6.15
CA ALA A 382 6.37 -16.02 5.23
C ALA A 382 7.89 -16.18 5.00
N ARG A 383 8.63 -15.07 4.83
CA ARG A 383 10.09 -15.08 4.73
C ARG A 383 10.75 -15.73 5.96
N VAL A 384 10.27 -15.43 7.17
CA VAL A 384 10.76 -16.09 8.39
C VAL A 384 10.43 -17.60 8.40
N LEU A 385 9.24 -18.01 7.91
CA LEU A 385 8.92 -19.44 7.78
C LEU A 385 9.87 -20.16 6.82
N ILE A 386 10.27 -19.52 5.71
CA ILE A 386 11.25 -20.06 4.76
C ILE A 386 12.62 -20.17 5.43
N ARG A 387 13.12 -19.08 6.04
CA ARG A 387 14.43 -19.08 6.75
C ARG A 387 14.52 -20.09 7.89
N THR A 388 13.39 -20.42 8.51
CA THR A 388 13.33 -21.38 9.62
C THR A 388 12.90 -22.78 9.19
N SER A 389 12.77 -23.02 7.89
CA SER A 389 12.37 -24.32 7.34
C SER A 389 13.46 -25.39 7.54
N GLN A 390 14.73 -24.98 7.49
CA GLN A 390 15.89 -25.87 7.64
C GLN A 390 16.78 -25.43 8.80
N GLY A 391 17.48 -26.39 9.41
CA GLY A 391 18.48 -26.13 10.43
C GLY A 391 17.94 -25.65 11.78
N GLN A 392 18.84 -25.19 12.64
CA GLN A 392 18.49 -24.71 13.97
C GLN A 392 17.97 -23.27 13.88
N LYS A 393 16.79 -23.00 14.46
CA LYS A 393 16.25 -21.64 14.54
C LYS A 393 17.17 -20.74 15.36
N THR A 394 17.58 -19.61 14.77
CA THR A 394 18.37 -18.56 15.41
C THR A 394 17.59 -17.25 15.44
N GLU A 395 18.02 -16.28 16.27
CA GLU A 395 17.42 -14.94 16.27
C GLU A 395 17.64 -14.17 14.96
N GLU A 396 18.66 -14.53 14.18
CA GLU A 396 19.00 -13.87 12.93
C GLU A 396 17.92 -14.10 11.87
N HIS A 397 17.28 -15.28 11.86
CA HIS A 397 16.19 -15.59 10.92
C HIS A 397 14.98 -14.66 11.05
N PHE A 398 14.82 -13.98 12.19
CA PHE A 398 13.69 -13.09 12.47
C PHE A 398 13.99 -11.61 12.19
N TYR A 399 15.21 -11.29 11.77
CA TYR A 399 15.67 -9.92 11.53
C TYR A 399 15.95 -9.70 10.03
N PHE A 400 15.48 -8.56 9.53
CA PHE A 400 15.61 -8.16 8.13
C PHE A 400 16.28 -6.80 8.06
N ASN A 401 17.52 -6.77 7.56
CA ASN A 401 18.32 -5.55 7.39
C ASN A 401 18.26 -4.97 5.96
N ASP A 402 17.66 -5.73 5.04
CA ASP A 402 17.40 -5.41 3.64
C ASP A 402 16.23 -4.44 3.44
N ILE A 403 15.57 -4.03 4.53
CA ILE A 403 14.49 -3.03 4.47
C ILE A 403 15.06 -1.63 4.18
N PRO A 404 14.45 -0.86 3.26
CA PRO A 404 14.84 0.50 2.99
C PRO A 404 14.87 1.37 4.25
N ALA A 405 15.84 2.28 4.32
CA ALA A 405 15.95 3.23 5.41
C ALA A 405 16.51 4.56 4.90
N PHE A 406 15.93 5.66 5.35
CA PHE A 406 16.37 7.01 5.03
C PHE A 406 16.24 7.92 6.24
N SER A 407 17.01 9.01 6.24
CA SER A 407 16.93 10.01 7.30
C SER A 407 15.91 11.10 6.96
N ILE A 408 15.19 11.55 7.97
CA ILE A 408 14.27 12.68 7.95
C ILE A 408 14.85 13.80 8.83
N ASP A 409 14.64 15.04 8.41
CA ASP A 409 14.98 16.21 9.23
C ASP A 409 13.79 16.55 10.11
N GLN A 410 13.95 16.36 11.42
CA GLN A 410 12.94 16.69 12.42
C GLN A 410 13.52 17.72 13.38
N ASP A 411 13.02 18.96 13.31
CA ASP A 411 13.47 20.08 14.14
C ASP A 411 14.99 20.37 14.06
N GLY A 412 15.61 20.12 12.90
CA GLY A 412 17.05 20.31 12.67
C GLY A 412 17.92 19.12 13.09
N GLU A 413 17.31 18.04 13.58
CA GLU A 413 17.99 16.77 13.88
C GLU A 413 17.68 15.74 12.79
N GLN A 414 18.71 15.02 12.35
CA GLN A 414 18.56 13.90 11.42
C GLN A 414 18.13 12.65 12.19
N VAL A 415 16.90 12.20 11.96
CA VAL A 415 16.30 11.03 12.59
C VAL A 415 16.07 9.97 11.52
N LEU A 416 16.25 8.69 11.86
CA LEU A 416 15.98 7.60 10.94
C LEU A 416 14.46 7.38 10.79
N GLN A 417 13.96 7.34 9.55
CA GLN A 417 12.61 6.85 9.28
C GLN A 417 12.51 5.37 9.69
N PRO A 418 11.58 5.00 10.57
CA PRO A 418 11.36 3.60 10.93
C PRO A 418 10.97 2.75 9.72
N GLY A 419 11.50 1.53 9.65
CA GLY A 419 11.13 0.54 8.64
C GLY A 419 9.70 -0.02 8.79
N THR A 420 8.99 0.34 9.85
CA THR A 420 7.59 -0.04 10.08
C THR A 420 6.68 1.19 10.13
N GLU A 421 5.44 1.03 9.66
CA GLU A 421 4.43 2.11 9.62
C GLU A 421 4.13 2.67 11.02
N THR A 422 4.22 1.83 12.03
CA THR A 422 4.05 2.22 13.44
C THR A 422 5.20 1.67 14.26
N LEU A 423 5.76 2.51 15.14
CA LEU A 423 6.71 2.07 16.15
C LEU A 423 5.95 1.54 17.36
N LEU A 424 6.05 0.24 17.59
CA LEU A 424 5.48 -0.42 18.76
C LEU A 424 6.46 -0.33 19.93
N ASN A 425 5.97 0.13 21.08
CA ASN A 425 6.70 -0.04 22.34
C ASN A 425 6.48 -1.45 22.92
N GLU A 426 7.23 -1.80 23.97
CA GLU A 426 7.16 -3.13 24.59
C GLU A 426 5.74 -3.47 25.10
N THR A 427 5.05 -2.52 25.73
CA THR A 427 3.68 -2.71 26.21
C THR A 427 2.72 -3.04 25.06
N GLN A 428 2.84 -2.31 23.94
CA GLN A 428 2.01 -2.53 22.74
C GLN A 428 2.34 -3.87 22.07
N ALA A 429 3.63 -4.21 21.95
CA ALA A 429 4.05 -5.50 21.42
C ALA A 429 3.53 -6.66 22.28
N ASN A 430 3.63 -6.57 23.61
CA ASN A 430 3.08 -7.54 24.53
C ASN A 430 1.56 -7.65 24.46
N ALA A 431 0.87 -6.51 24.30
CA ALA A 431 -0.58 -6.51 24.10
C ALA A 431 -0.96 -7.31 22.84
N LEU A 432 -0.26 -7.12 21.72
CA LEU A 432 -0.48 -7.88 20.50
C LEU A 432 -0.19 -9.39 20.67
N LEU A 433 0.94 -9.74 21.31
CA LEU A 433 1.30 -11.14 21.55
C LEU A 433 0.28 -11.86 22.45
N SER A 434 -0.27 -11.17 23.44
CA SER A 434 -1.34 -11.71 24.29
C SER A 434 -2.63 -12.00 23.52
N LYS A 435 -2.75 -11.46 22.31
CA LYS A 435 -3.86 -11.67 21.37
C LYS A 435 -3.48 -12.62 20.22
N GLY A 436 -2.26 -13.16 20.21
CA GLY A 436 -1.75 -14.00 19.13
C GLY A 436 -1.41 -13.24 17.84
N ILE A 437 -1.48 -11.91 17.85
CA ILE A 437 -1.11 -11.06 16.69
C ILE A 437 0.40 -10.84 16.73
N MET A 438 1.09 -11.22 15.66
CA MET A 438 2.56 -11.18 15.57
C MET A 438 3.05 -9.73 15.37
N PRO A 439 3.81 -9.16 16.33
CA PRO A 439 4.35 -7.81 16.21
C PRO A 439 5.58 -7.80 15.29
N LEU A 440 5.55 -6.87 14.34
CA LEU A 440 6.70 -6.48 13.54
C LEU A 440 7.29 -5.17 14.10
N ILE A 441 8.55 -5.23 14.53
CA ILE A 441 9.21 -4.12 15.23
C ILE A 441 10.16 -3.41 14.28
N GLY A 442 9.92 -2.13 14.03
CA GLY A 442 10.88 -1.20 13.44
C GLY A 442 11.74 -0.54 14.52
N PHE A 443 12.93 -0.06 14.12
CA PHE A 443 13.88 0.57 15.03
C PHE A 443 14.06 2.06 14.73
N ARG A 444 14.34 2.86 15.76
CA ARG A 444 14.61 4.31 15.63
C ARG A 444 16.05 4.67 15.27
N LEU A 445 16.99 3.79 15.61
CA LEU A 445 18.44 4.08 15.57
C LEU A 445 19.24 3.06 14.75
N ARG A 446 18.58 2.10 14.13
CA ARG A 446 19.19 1.14 13.21
C ARG A 446 18.23 0.82 12.08
N GLN A 447 18.80 0.53 10.92
CA GLN A 447 18.05 0.02 9.78
C GLN A 447 17.49 -1.37 10.08
N GLY A 448 16.34 -1.69 9.50
CA GLY A 448 15.76 -3.02 9.51
C GLY A 448 14.51 -3.16 10.38
N ILE A 449 13.96 -4.36 10.36
CA ILE A 449 12.76 -4.77 11.10
C ILE A 449 13.00 -6.13 11.77
N ARG A 450 12.23 -6.43 12.81
CA ARG A 450 12.26 -7.74 13.49
C ARG A 450 10.85 -8.26 13.72
N LEU A 451 10.57 -9.48 13.28
CA LEU A 451 9.39 -10.21 13.72
C LEU A 451 9.68 -10.83 15.10
N ILE A 452 8.81 -10.64 16.08
CA ILE A 452 9.09 -11.15 17.44
C ILE A 452 8.96 -12.68 17.51
N THR A 453 7.90 -13.22 16.92
CA THR A 453 7.60 -14.65 16.95
C THR A 453 6.73 -15.02 15.76
N ILE A 454 6.64 -16.32 15.50
CA ILE A 454 5.67 -16.91 14.60
C ILE A 454 4.71 -17.76 15.40
N SER A 455 3.41 -17.48 15.27
CA SER A 455 2.37 -18.23 15.95
C SER A 455 1.03 -18.07 15.24
N THR A 456 0.12 -19.00 15.48
CA THR A 456 -1.29 -18.81 15.11
C THR A 456 -1.95 -17.84 16.07
N LEU A 457 -3.10 -17.28 15.69
CA LEU A 457 -3.92 -16.44 16.56
C LEU A 457 -4.38 -17.18 17.84
N SER A 458 -4.48 -18.51 17.77
CA SER A 458 -4.81 -19.36 18.92
C SER A 458 -3.67 -19.51 19.94
N GLU A 459 -2.43 -19.24 19.52
CA GLU A 459 -1.22 -19.37 20.32
C GLU A 459 -0.81 -18.02 20.92
N GLN A 460 -1.31 -17.72 22.11
CA GLN A 460 -1.01 -16.48 22.84
C GLN A 460 0.36 -16.58 23.56
N SER A 461 1.14 -15.49 23.54
CA SER A 461 2.47 -15.43 24.17
C SER A 461 2.75 -14.07 24.81
N GLN A 462 3.87 -13.94 25.54
CA GLN A 462 4.32 -12.70 26.16
C GLN A 462 5.85 -12.58 26.06
N LEU A 463 6.39 -11.38 25.85
CA LEU A 463 7.82 -11.12 26.04
C LEU A 463 8.16 -11.21 27.52
N LEU A 464 9.29 -11.85 27.84
CA LEU A 464 9.82 -11.81 29.21
C LEU A 464 10.70 -10.57 29.35
N GLY A 465 10.30 -9.65 30.21
CA GLY A 465 11.20 -8.61 30.69
C GLY A 465 12.36 -9.24 31.46
N LYS A 466 13.60 -8.84 31.16
CA LYS A 466 14.75 -9.07 32.04
C LYS A 466 14.98 -7.87 32.94
#